data_AF-A0A397B9J9-F1
#
_entry.id   AF-A0A397B9J9-F1
#
_cell.length_a   1.000
_cell.length_b   1.000
_cell.length_c   1.000
_cell.angle_alpha   90.00
_cell.angle_beta   90.00
_cell.angle_gamma   90.00
#
_symmetry.space_group_name_H-M   'P 1'
#
loop_
_entity.id
_entity.type
_entity.pdbx_description
1 polymer ?
#
loop_
_entity_poly.entity_id
_entity_poly.type
_entity_poly.pdbx_seq_one_letter_code
_entity_poly.pdbx_strand_id
1 'polypeptide(L)'
;MAPPSRVVQVFECPSVPFGRRESAPRTKKNQTEELTRNQKVDEQFKKAVDDVRSYNMKNATGKDKKKKELERVVRLGGKDAKQEKMPYNIMMAIKKKGAQRLESRVVEEKASGVVHGKKLRGKVSRRPKSDAGTQATKGRLKNGVLFVAKKDR
;
A
#
# COMPACT_ATOMS: atom_id res chain seq x y z
N MET A 1 -72.34 -13.75 -34.72
CA MET A 1 -71.19 -13.99 -33.81
C MET A 1 -70.02 -13.16 -34.31
N ALA A 2 -69.61 -12.13 -33.57
CA ALA A 2 -68.42 -11.33 -33.86
C ALA A 2 -67.24 -11.86 -33.02
N PRO A 3 -66.00 -11.90 -33.54
CA PRO A 3 -64.86 -12.41 -32.78
C PRO A 3 -64.47 -11.43 -31.67
N PRO A 4 -64.00 -11.92 -30.50
CA PRO A 4 -63.62 -11.03 -29.40
C PRO A 4 -62.35 -10.25 -29.74
N SER A 5 -62.43 -8.92 -29.61
CA SER A 5 -61.28 -8.02 -29.78
C SER A 5 -60.28 -8.25 -28.65
N ARG A 6 -59.03 -8.60 -29.00
CA ARG A 6 -57.94 -8.70 -28.04
C ARG A 6 -57.44 -7.31 -27.69
N VAL A 7 -57.65 -6.88 -26.45
CA VAL A 7 -57.07 -5.64 -25.92
C VAL A 7 -55.58 -5.90 -25.64
N VAL A 8 -54.70 -5.33 -26.46
CA VAL A 8 -53.26 -5.37 -26.23
C VAL A 8 -52.89 -4.18 -25.35
N GLN A 9 -52.57 -4.43 -24.08
CA GLN A 9 -51.96 -3.43 -23.22
C GLN A 9 -50.45 -3.42 -23.46
N VAL A 10 -49.97 -2.33 -24.06
CA VAL A 10 -48.53 -2.07 -24.18
C VAL A 10 -48.08 -1.41 -22.89
N PHE A 11 -47.23 -2.08 -22.12
CA PHE A 11 -46.54 -1.49 -20.99
C PHE A 11 -45.19 -0.95 -21.46
N GLU A 12 -44.94 0.34 -21.23
CA GLU A 12 -43.61 0.92 -21.39
C GLU A 12 -42.71 0.40 -20.27
N CYS A 13 -41.60 -0.24 -20.65
CA CYS A 13 -40.58 -0.65 -19.69
C CYS A 13 -39.92 0.60 -19.09
N PRO A 14 -39.86 0.74 -17.75
CA PRO A 14 -39.16 1.85 -17.13
C PRO A 14 -37.66 1.74 -17.44
N SER A 15 -37.11 2.73 -18.15
CA SER A 15 -35.67 2.84 -18.35
C SER A 15 -35.00 3.29 -17.06
N VAL A 16 -34.51 2.34 -16.27
CA VAL A 16 -33.58 2.66 -15.17
C VAL A 16 -32.23 3.01 -15.79
N PRO A 17 -31.69 4.21 -15.56
CA PRO A 17 -30.32 4.50 -15.98
C PRO A 17 -29.39 3.57 -15.22
N PHE A 18 -28.67 2.71 -15.96
CA PHE A 18 -27.56 1.93 -15.43
C PHE A 18 -26.41 2.87 -15.09
N GLY A 19 -26.50 3.56 -13.96
CA GLY A 19 -25.51 4.54 -13.55
C GLY A 19 -25.64 4.85 -12.07
N ARG A 20 -24.75 4.24 -11.27
CA ARG A 20 -24.59 4.39 -9.82
C ARG A 20 -25.82 4.05 -8.98
N ARG A 21 -25.77 2.88 -8.34
CA ARG A 21 -26.31 2.78 -6.98
C ARG A 21 -25.58 3.82 -6.15
N GLU A 22 -26.24 4.94 -5.83
CA GLU A 22 -25.82 5.75 -4.70
C GLU A 22 -25.86 4.82 -3.49
N SER A 23 -24.68 4.46 -2.98
CA SER A 23 -24.59 3.78 -1.70
C SER A 23 -25.29 4.68 -0.69
N ALA A 24 -26.38 4.20 -0.10
CA ALA A 24 -27.08 4.90 0.96
C ALA A 24 -26.05 5.51 1.93
N PRO A 25 -26.19 6.78 2.34
CA PRO A 25 -25.24 7.39 3.24
C PRO A 25 -25.13 6.48 4.46
N ARG A 26 -23.93 5.93 4.70
CA ARG A 26 -23.61 5.27 5.97
C ARG A 26 -23.78 6.33 7.03
N THR A 27 -24.95 6.40 7.64
CA THR A 27 -25.16 7.11 8.90
C THR A 27 -24.25 6.42 9.90
N LYS A 28 -23.04 6.97 10.08
CA LYS A 28 -22.26 6.71 11.27
C LYS A 28 -23.13 7.23 12.40
N LYS A 29 -23.82 6.32 13.10
CA LYS A 29 -24.35 6.64 14.42
C LYS A 29 -23.14 7.11 15.21
N ASN A 30 -23.07 8.40 15.50
CA ASN A 30 -22.19 8.94 16.51
C ASN A 30 -22.76 8.45 17.84
N GLN A 31 -22.51 7.18 18.15
CA GLN A 31 -22.61 6.71 19.52
C GLN A 31 -21.39 7.32 20.20
N THR A 32 -21.62 8.44 20.90
CA THR A 32 -20.80 8.85 22.03
C THR A 32 -20.98 7.78 23.10
N GLU A 33 -20.40 6.60 22.88
CA GLU A 33 -20.18 5.65 23.94
C GLU A 33 -19.23 6.35 24.91
N GLU A 34 -19.65 6.53 26.16
CA GLU A 34 -18.79 7.13 27.16
C GLU A 34 -17.58 6.20 27.36
N LEU A 35 -16.48 6.56 26.69
CA LEU A 35 -15.24 5.82 26.76
C LEU A 35 -14.84 5.69 28.23
N THR A 36 -14.51 4.45 28.62
CA THR A 36 -13.98 4.18 29.95
C THR A 36 -12.74 5.04 30.21
N ARG A 37 -12.43 5.35 31.49
CA ARG A 37 -11.29 6.20 31.86
C ARG A 37 -9.99 5.76 31.17
N ASN A 38 -9.76 4.45 31.05
CA ASN A 38 -8.58 3.89 30.39
C ASN A 38 -8.56 4.17 28.88
N GLN A 39 -9.71 4.03 28.20
CA GLN A 39 -9.82 4.36 26.78
C GLN A 39 -9.60 5.86 26.52
N LYS A 40 -10.07 6.74 27.41
CA LYS A 40 -9.81 8.19 27.32
C LYS A 40 -8.32 8.51 27.42
N VAL A 41 -7.60 7.83 28.33
CA VAL A 41 -6.14 7.99 28.48
C VAL A 41 -5.41 7.49 27.23
N ASP A 42 -5.80 6.34 26.68
CA ASP A 42 -5.21 5.79 25.45
C ASP A 42 -5.42 6.74 24.26
N GLU A 43 -6.60 7.35 24.14
CA GLU A 43 -6.88 8.33 23.10
C GLU A 43 -6.08 9.61 23.27
N GLN A 44 -5.95 10.12 24.49
CA GLN A 44 -5.10 11.28 24.78
C GLN A 44 -3.63 11.00 24.43
N PHE A 45 -3.14 9.81 24.76
CA PHE A 45 -1.78 9.39 24.43
C PHE A 45 -1.58 9.28 22.91
N LYS A 46 -2.53 8.66 22.18
CA LYS A 46 -2.49 8.61 20.70
C LYS A 46 -2.47 10.00 20.10
N LYS A 47 -3.34 10.90 20.56
CA LYS A 47 -3.38 12.30 20.12
C LYS A 47 -2.05 13.01 20.38
N ALA A 48 -1.47 12.87 21.57
CA ALA A 48 -0.18 13.46 21.90
C ALA A 48 0.96 12.93 21.00
N VAL A 49 1.01 11.63 20.73
CA VAL A 49 1.99 11.03 19.83
C VAL A 49 1.83 11.55 18.39
N ASP A 50 0.59 11.67 17.91
CA ASP A 50 0.31 12.21 16.58
C ASP A 50 0.59 13.72 16.49
N ASP A 51 0.39 14.47 17.57
CA ASP A 51 0.80 15.86 17.68
C ASP A 51 2.32 16.00 17.65
N VAL A 52 3.09 15.17 18.36
CA VAL A 52 4.56 15.18 18.27
C VAL A 52 5.03 14.82 16.85
N ARG A 53 4.41 13.83 16.22
CA ARG A 53 4.71 13.46 14.81
C ARG A 53 4.40 14.60 13.84
N SER A 54 3.34 15.35 14.09
CA SER A 54 2.89 16.46 13.22
C SER A 54 3.47 17.82 13.62
N TYR A 55 4.11 17.94 14.78
CA TYR A 55 4.73 19.17 15.29
C TYR A 55 5.74 19.73 14.28
N ASN A 56 6.56 18.84 13.73
CA ASN A 56 7.49 19.17 12.65
C ASN A 56 6.80 19.72 11.40
N MET A 57 5.54 19.42 11.14
CA MET A 57 4.78 19.98 10.01
C MET A 57 4.17 21.34 10.33
N LYS A 58 3.67 21.54 11.55
CA LYS A 58 3.04 22.80 11.98
C LYS A 58 4.05 23.97 11.98
N ASN A 59 5.30 23.69 12.36
CA ASN A 59 6.36 24.69 12.45
C ASN A 59 7.26 24.78 11.20
N ALA A 60 7.03 23.93 10.20
CA ALA A 60 7.82 23.99 8.97
C ALA A 60 7.38 25.19 8.11
N THR A 61 8.35 25.96 7.63
CA THR A 61 8.12 27.09 6.73
C THR A 61 8.76 26.85 5.37
N GLY A 62 8.26 27.54 4.33
CA GLY A 62 8.85 27.57 2.99
C GLY A 62 9.04 26.20 2.34
N LYS A 63 10.30 25.84 2.05
CA LYS A 63 10.68 24.63 1.31
C LYS A 63 10.39 23.34 2.08
N ASP A 64 10.57 23.35 3.40
CA ASP A 64 10.39 22.16 4.22
C ASP A 64 8.92 21.80 4.41
N LYS A 65 8.05 22.81 4.44
CA LYS A 65 6.59 22.62 4.44
C LYS A 65 6.14 21.88 3.19
N LYS A 66 6.59 22.34 2.01
CA LYS A 66 6.26 21.71 0.72
C LYS A 66 6.72 20.25 0.64
N LYS A 67 7.93 19.94 1.12
CA LYS A 67 8.43 18.55 1.15
C LYS A 67 7.58 17.65 2.03
N LYS A 68 7.26 18.10 3.25
CA LYS A 68 6.44 17.31 4.20
C LYS A 68 4.99 17.14 3.71
N GLU A 69 4.45 18.14 3.01
CA GLU A 69 3.13 18.04 2.37
C GLU A 69 3.13 17.01 1.24
N LEU A 70 4.16 16.98 0.39
CA LEU A 70 4.32 15.95 -0.63
C LEU A 70 4.44 14.54 -0.01
N GLU A 71 5.25 14.38 1.04
CA GLU A 71 5.35 13.11 1.77
C GLU A 71 4.01 12.66 2.34
N ARG A 72 3.19 13.60 2.83
CA ARG A 72 1.83 13.32 3.31
C ARG A 72 0.92 12.86 2.16
N VAL A 73 0.97 13.53 1.01
CA VAL A 73 0.20 13.12 -0.18
C VAL A 73 0.55 11.69 -0.60
N VAL A 74 1.84 11.36 -0.64
CA VAL A 74 2.30 10.00 -0.97
C VAL A 74 1.83 8.98 0.07
N ARG A 75 1.91 9.32 1.37
CA ARG A 75 1.43 8.43 2.45
C ARG A 75 -0.07 8.17 2.38
N LEU A 76 -0.86 9.12 1.87
CA LEU A 76 -2.31 8.98 1.66
C LEU A 76 -2.66 8.21 0.36
N GLY A 77 -1.67 7.69 -0.36
CA GLY A 77 -1.86 6.94 -1.60
C GLY A 77 -1.73 7.79 -2.88
N GLY A 78 -1.32 9.05 -2.75
CA GLY A 78 -0.94 9.87 -3.89
C GLY A 78 0.33 9.37 -4.57
N LYS A 79 0.50 9.75 -5.84
CA LYS A 79 1.72 9.45 -6.59
C LYS A 79 2.87 10.34 -6.12
N ASP A 80 4.07 9.77 -6.07
CA ASP A 80 5.28 10.52 -5.75
C ASP A 80 5.61 11.55 -6.83
N ALA A 81 6.34 12.60 -6.44
CA ALA A 81 6.78 13.64 -7.36
C ALA A 81 7.65 13.03 -8.46
N LYS A 82 7.41 13.45 -9.71
CA LYS A 82 8.21 12.98 -10.85
C LYS A 82 9.67 13.38 -10.63
N GLN A 83 10.57 12.41 -10.68
CA GLN A 83 12.00 12.70 -10.58
C GLN A 83 12.48 13.47 -11.81
N GLU A 84 13.41 14.39 -11.59
CA GLU A 84 14.05 15.16 -12.65
C GLU A 84 14.83 14.24 -13.59
N LYS A 85 14.74 14.52 -14.89
CA LYS A 85 15.44 13.72 -15.91
C LYS A 85 16.92 14.06 -15.83
N MET A 86 17.73 13.08 -15.46
CA MET A 86 19.19 13.21 -15.41
C MET A 86 19.87 12.15 -16.28
N PRO A 87 21.07 12.44 -16.84
CA PRO A 87 21.90 11.44 -17.51
C PRO A 87 22.23 10.26 -16.58
N TYR A 88 22.32 9.07 -17.17
CA TYR A 88 22.50 7.82 -16.43
C TYR A 88 23.73 7.84 -15.52
N ASN A 89 24.89 8.27 -16.03
CA ASN A 89 26.15 8.27 -15.29
C ASN A 89 26.07 9.15 -14.03
N ILE A 90 25.44 10.33 -14.15
CA ILE A 90 25.24 11.27 -13.04
C ILE A 90 24.28 10.68 -12.01
N MET A 91 23.16 10.12 -12.47
CA MET A 91 22.18 9.46 -11.61
C MET A 91 22.80 8.30 -10.81
N MET A 92 23.62 7.48 -11.46
CA MET A 92 24.28 6.35 -10.81
C MET A 92 25.33 6.80 -9.79
N ALA A 93 26.11 7.85 -10.11
CA ALA A 93 27.07 8.42 -9.17
C ALA A 93 26.39 8.94 -7.89
N ILE A 94 25.28 9.67 -8.04
CA ILE A 94 24.50 10.20 -6.91
C ILE A 94 23.95 9.06 -6.05
N LYS A 95 23.36 8.03 -6.68
CA LYS A 95 22.83 6.87 -5.96
C LYS A 95 23.90 6.12 -5.19
N LYS A 96 25.06 5.86 -5.82
CA LYS A 96 26.18 5.16 -5.19
C LYS A 96 26.71 5.91 -3.96
N LYS A 97 26.94 7.23 -4.11
CA LYS A 97 27.43 8.07 -3.01
C LYS A 97 26.38 8.21 -1.89
N GLY A 98 25.10 8.26 -2.24
CA GLY A 98 23.99 8.25 -1.28
C GLY A 98 23.95 6.97 -0.45
N ALA A 99 24.09 5.81 -1.08
CA ALA A 99 24.15 4.52 -0.39
C ALA A 99 25.36 4.45 0.56
N GLN A 100 26.55 4.84 0.09
CA GLN A 100 27.75 4.88 0.93
C GLN A 100 27.59 5.75 2.17
N ARG A 101 27.00 6.95 2.05
CA ARG A 101 26.73 7.82 3.20
C ARG A 101 25.78 7.19 4.21
N LEU A 102 24.76 6.47 3.74
CA LEU A 102 23.83 5.76 4.62
C LEU A 102 24.52 4.61 5.35
N GLU A 103 25.39 3.88 4.67
CA GLU A 103 26.18 2.81 5.29
C GLU A 103 27.12 3.36 6.36
N SER A 104 27.89 4.41 6.05
CA SER A 104 28.78 5.08 7.02
C SER A 104 28.00 5.57 8.25
N ARG A 105 26.86 6.24 8.03
CA ARG A 105 26.00 6.70 9.11
C ARG A 105 25.49 5.56 10.00
N VAL A 106 25.11 4.41 9.41
CA VAL A 106 24.68 3.25 10.18
C VAL A 106 25.83 2.66 11.02
N VAL A 107 27.07 2.71 10.52
CA VAL A 107 28.25 2.28 11.29
C VAL A 107 28.52 3.23 12.46
N GLU A 108 28.47 4.54 12.23
CA GLU A 108 28.63 5.57 13.27
C GLU A 108 27.52 5.51 14.33
N GLU A 109 26.27 5.31 13.92
CA GLU A 109 25.12 5.15 14.82
C GLU A 109 25.25 3.90 15.69
N LYS A 110 25.80 2.80 15.14
CA LYS A 110 26.11 1.60 15.92
C LYS A 110 27.25 1.83 16.91
N ALA A 111 28.31 2.53 16.48
CA ALA A 111 29.45 2.84 17.33
C ALA A 111 29.07 3.78 18.49
N SER A 112 28.17 4.73 18.25
CA SER A 112 27.64 5.64 19.28
C SER A 112 26.57 5.01 20.18
N GLY A 113 26.19 3.74 19.95
CA GLY A 113 25.20 3.02 20.76
C GLY A 113 23.76 3.47 20.56
N VAL A 114 23.45 4.24 19.51
CA VAL A 114 22.09 4.76 19.25
C VAL A 114 21.22 3.66 18.66
N VAL A 115 20.32 3.09 19.48
CA VAL A 115 19.39 2.05 19.06
C VAL A 115 18.19 2.65 18.33
N HIS A 116 18.02 2.24 17.07
CA HIS A 116 16.87 2.60 16.26
C HIS A 116 15.85 1.47 16.22
N GLY A 117 14.57 1.81 16.03
CA GLY A 117 13.52 0.81 15.77
C GLY A 117 13.86 -0.05 14.55
N LYS A 118 13.53 -1.35 14.58
CA LYS A 118 13.81 -2.29 13.49
C LYS A 118 13.20 -1.77 12.18
N LYS A 119 14.04 -1.34 11.23
CA LYS A 119 13.61 -1.03 9.87
C LYS A 119 13.14 -2.33 9.22
N LEU A 120 11.89 -2.38 8.77
CA LEU A 120 11.41 -3.48 7.92
C LEU A 120 12.31 -3.52 6.69
N ARG A 121 12.96 -4.67 6.44
CA ARG A 121 13.75 -4.86 5.22
C ARG A 121 12.81 -4.56 4.05
N GLY A 122 13.15 -3.53 3.27
CA GLY A 122 12.41 -3.19 2.07
C GLY A 122 12.24 -4.44 1.22
N LYS A 123 11.08 -4.60 0.57
CA LYS A 123 10.85 -5.68 -0.38
C LYS A 123 11.85 -5.51 -1.53
N VAL A 124 13.04 -6.07 -1.38
CA VAL A 124 13.97 -6.30 -2.48
C VAL A 124 13.14 -7.05 -3.50
N SER A 125 12.95 -6.47 -4.69
CA SER A 125 12.20 -7.13 -5.75
C SER A 125 12.82 -8.51 -5.90
N ARG A 126 12.06 -9.53 -5.47
CA ARG A 126 12.48 -10.91 -5.59
C ARG A 126 12.91 -11.06 -7.04
N ARG A 127 14.15 -11.50 -7.26
CA ARG A 127 14.60 -11.94 -8.59
C ARG A 127 13.43 -12.68 -9.25
N PRO A 128 13.18 -12.49 -10.56
CA PRO A 128 12.21 -13.35 -11.24
C PRO A 128 12.55 -14.79 -10.85
N LYS A 129 11.52 -15.57 -10.47
CA LYS A 129 11.70 -16.99 -10.12
C LYS A 129 12.65 -17.56 -11.18
N SER A 130 13.77 -18.12 -10.75
CA SER A 130 14.75 -18.70 -11.68
C SER A 130 13.98 -19.60 -12.64
N ASP A 131 14.31 -19.52 -13.94
CA ASP A 131 13.75 -20.42 -14.92
C ASP A 131 13.93 -21.85 -14.39
N ALA A 132 12.82 -22.52 -14.11
CA ALA A 132 12.84 -23.84 -13.50
C ALA A 132 13.30 -24.90 -14.51
N GLY A 133 13.67 -24.48 -15.72
CA GLY A 133 14.01 -25.36 -16.83
C GLY A 133 12.80 -26.15 -17.29
N THR A 134 12.98 -26.88 -18.38
CA THR A 134 11.97 -27.84 -18.85
C THR A 134 11.98 -29.07 -17.95
N GLN A 135 10.84 -29.40 -17.33
CA GLN A 135 10.69 -30.65 -16.58
C GLN A 135 10.60 -31.83 -17.56
N ALA A 136 11.68 -32.61 -17.68
CA ALA A 136 11.74 -33.75 -18.59
C ALA A 136 10.97 -35.00 -18.09
N THR A 137 10.68 -35.10 -16.78
CA THR A 137 10.12 -36.31 -16.17
C THR A 137 8.89 -36.01 -15.30
N LYS A 138 7.94 -36.96 -15.29
CA LYS A 138 6.78 -36.92 -14.38
C LYS A 138 7.24 -37.40 -13.00
N GLY A 139 7.38 -36.47 -12.06
CA GLY A 139 7.73 -36.79 -10.67
C GLY A 139 8.50 -35.68 -9.98
N ARG A 140 8.75 -35.85 -8.69
CA ARG A 140 9.56 -34.91 -7.91
C ARG A 140 11.00 -35.43 -7.83
N LEU A 141 11.91 -34.83 -8.58
CA LEU A 141 13.35 -35.08 -8.43
C LEU A 141 13.88 -34.29 -7.22
N LYS A 142 14.39 -34.98 -6.21
CA LYS A 142 15.05 -34.34 -5.06
C LYS A 142 16.33 -35.12 -4.74
N ASN A 143 17.47 -34.42 -4.72
CA ASN A 143 18.79 -34.99 -4.41
C ASN A 143 19.15 -36.21 -5.29
N GLY A 144 18.84 -36.16 -6.59
CA GLY A 144 19.13 -37.25 -7.54
C GLY A 144 18.15 -38.44 -7.52
N VAL A 145 17.15 -38.44 -6.62
CA VAL A 145 16.13 -39.49 -6.55
C VAL A 145 14.80 -38.99 -7.12
N LEU A 146 14.22 -39.73 -8.07
CA LEU A 146 12.92 -39.43 -8.67
C LEU A 146 11.80 -40.09 -7.87
N PHE A 147 10.99 -39.27 -7.20
CA PHE A 147 9.79 -39.73 -6.52
C PHE A 147 8.61 -39.71 -7.48
N VAL A 148 8.10 -40.90 -7.85
CA VAL A 148 6.93 -41.09 -8.71
C VAL A 148 5.74 -41.53 -7.85
N ALA A 149 4.58 -40.88 -8.02
CA ALA A 149 3.37 -41.27 -7.31
C ALA A 149 2.80 -42.56 -7.90
N LYS A 150 2.10 -43.38 -7.10
CA LYS A 150 1.48 -44.64 -7.57
C LYS A 150 0.53 -44.46 -8.75
N LYS A 151 -0.09 -43.29 -8.90
CA LYS A 151 -1.00 -42.97 -10.01
C LYS A 151 -0.26 -42.72 -11.34
N ASP A 152 1.02 -42.35 -11.26
CA ASP A 152 1.87 -41.95 -12.39
C ASP A 152 2.85 -43.08 -12.77
N ARG A 153 2.68 -44.26 -12.16
CA ARG A 153 3.38 -45.51 -12.46
C ARG A 153 2.60 -46.29 -13.50
#